data_AF-A0A6A5TL03-F1
#
_entry.id   AF-A0A6A5TL03-F1
#
_cell.length_a   1.000
_cell.length_b   1.000
_cell.length_c   1.000
_cell.angle_alpha   90.00
_cell.angle_beta   90.00
_cell.angle_gamma   90.00
#
_symmetry.space_group_name_H-M   'P 1'
#
loop_
_entity.id
_entity.type
_entity.pdbx_description
1 polymer ?
#
loop_
_entity_poly.entity_id
_entity_poly.type
_entity_poly.pdbx_seq_one_letter_code
_entity_poly.pdbx_strand_id
1 'polypeptide(L)'
;MAPVYSIIIILLFALVANAELINPKEIPLGACGAQSCWYDASRPDQIGPCGIDTTGCPPDSKNCGFYDSKCYCQQTTQLRCAWSPCSWWNWMLVEDWFFKKCPGAPTVDFDKAPKCAAQCLAEKAIDYGCLTRNTNCFCIHADLFECNYNCHGKDKELLKSWLMDTCKISEARAEAGVTGSGFWEGADPQSGDKNEPIFVERKRRKPRWYEGMAFAILGASFLTVVGFFLWMR
;
A
#
# COMPACT_ATOMS: atom_id res chain seq x y z
N MET A 1 56.01 11.14 0.89
CA MET A 1 55.40 9.92 0.32
C MET A 1 54.60 9.25 1.42
N ALA A 2 53.35 9.69 1.58
CA ALA A 2 52.36 9.17 2.52
C ALA A 2 51.19 8.59 1.68
N PRO A 3 50.42 7.63 2.20
CA PRO A 3 50.31 6.31 1.57
C PRO A 3 49.07 6.16 0.67
N VAL A 4 49.30 5.79 -0.58
CA VAL A 4 48.27 5.30 -1.54
C VAL A 4 47.50 4.09 -0.97
N TYR A 5 48.10 3.35 -0.04
CA TYR A 5 47.48 2.19 0.62
C TYR A 5 46.25 2.52 1.48
N SER A 6 46.14 3.72 2.06
CA SER A 6 44.96 4.08 2.87
C SER A 6 43.70 4.34 2.04
N ILE A 7 43.84 4.76 0.78
CA ILE A 7 42.70 5.03 -0.11
C ILE A 7 42.09 3.71 -0.64
N ILE A 8 42.93 2.70 -0.91
CA ILE A 8 42.49 1.41 -1.44
C ILE A 8 41.65 0.63 -0.40
N ILE A 9 41.98 0.73 0.89
CA ILE A 9 41.23 0.06 1.96
C ILE A 9 39.83 0.68 2.14
N ILE A 10 39.69 2.00 2.02
CA ILE A 10 38.38 2.67 2.11
C ILE A 10 37.49 2.30 0.91
N LEU A 11 38.06 2.15 -0.30
CA LEU A 11 37.33 1.68 -1.49
C LEU A 11 36.90 0.21 -1.37
N LEU A 12 37.70 -0.64 -0.73
CA LEU A 12 37.34 -2.05 -0.49
C LEU A 12 36.23 -2.21 0.55
N PHE A 13 36.19 -1.37 1.60
CA PHE A 13 35.06 -1.36 2.55
C PHE A 13 33.76 -0.81 1.95
N ALA A 14 33.83 0.09 0.96
CA ALA A 14 32.65 0.58 0.25
C ALA A 14 32.03 -0.45 -0.72
N LEU A 15 32.78 -1.49 -1.10
CA LEU A 15 32.32 -2.51 -2.06
C LEU A 15 31.64 -3.72 -1.41
N VAL A 16 31.76 -3.89 -0.10
CA VAL A 16 31.01 -4.91 0.65
C VAL A 16 29.84 -4.24 1.38
N ALA A 17 28.99 -3.57 0.61
CA ALA A 17 27.61 -3.39 1.04
C ALA A 17 27.00 -4.79 1.08
N ASN A 18 26.99 -5.42 2.26
CA ASN A 18 26.21 -6.64 2.47
C ASN A 18 24.82 -6.35 1.91
N ALA A 19 24.38 -7.17 0.95
CA ALA A 19 23.04 -7.04 0.40
C ALA A 19 22.08 -7.14 1.58
N GLU A 20 21.45 -6.02 1.94
CA GLU A 20 20.49 -5.99 3.03
C GLU A 20 19.30 -6.80 2.55
N LEU A 21 18.98 -7.86 3.27
CA LEU A 21 17.93 -8.79 2.93
C LEU A 21 16.66 -8.41 3.68
N ILE A 22 15.53 -8.40 2.98
CA ILE A 22 14.21 -8.20 3.57
C ILE A 22 13.59 -9.56 3.83
N ASN A 23 13.29 -9.81 5.10
CA ASN A 23 12.53 -10.97 5.55
C ASN A 23 11.04 -10.58 5.69
N PRO A 24 10.13 -11.13 4.88
CA PRO A 24 8.70 -10.81 4.96
C PRO A 24 8.07 -11.16 6.30
N LYS A 25 8.66 -12.09 7.06
CA LYS A 25 8.18 -12.44 8.42
C LYS A 25 8.40 -11.31 9.43
N GLU A 26 9.25 -10.33 9.13
CA GLU A 26 9.44 -9.15 9.97
C GLU A 26 8.35 -8.08 9.77
N ILE A 27 7.50 -8.22 8.75
CA ILE A 27 6.41 -7.29 8.50
C ILE A 27 5.42 -7.40 9.68
N PRO A 28 5.06 -6.29 10.34
CA PRO A 28 4.19 -6.29 11.53
C PRO A 28 2.73 -6.46 11.14
N LEU A 29 2.38 -7.62 10.56
CA LEU A 29 1.05 -7.92 10.03
C LEU A 29 -0.02 -8.05 11.13
N GLY A 30 0.37 -8.24 12.39
CA GLY A 30 -0.54 -8.40 13.52
C GLY A 30 -1.62 -9.46 13.23
N ALA A 31 -2.88 -9.11 13.46
CA ALA A 31 -4.03 -9.99 13.21
C ALA A 31 -4.28 -10.32 11.73
N CYS A 32 -3.67 -9.60 10.78
CA CYS A 32 -3.83 -9.85 9.35
C CYS A 32 -2.93 -10.96 8.83
N GLY A 33 -1.94 -11.38 9.62
CA GLY A 33 -0.93 -12.36 9.21
C GLY A 33 -1.55 -13.58 8.54
N ALA A 34 -2.65 -14.10 9.10
CA ALA A 34 -3.37 -15.29 8.64
C ALA A 34 -3.99 -15.22 7.23
N GLN A 35 -4.23 -14.03 6.68
CA GLN A 35 -4.86 -13.85 5.37
C GLN A 35 -4.01 -13.02 4.40
N SER A 36 -2.87 -12.52 4.86
CA SER A 36 -1.91 -11.85 3.99
C SER A 36 -1.30 -12.84 3.01
N CYS A 37 -0.88 -12.37 1.83
CA CYS A 37 -0.09 -13.21 0.93
C CYS A 37 1.29 -13.58 1.50
N TRP A 38 1.68 -13.03 2.65
CA TRP A 38 2.90 -13.39 3.37
C TRP A 38 2.69 -14.47 4.45
N TYR A 39 1.48 -15.04 4.55
CA TYR A 39 1.19 -16.09 5.52
C TYR A 39 1.98 -17.38 5.26
N ASP A 40 2.15 -18.22 6.30
CA ASP A 40 2.88 -19.50 6.34
C ASP A 40 2.39 -20.61 5.37
N ALA A 41 1.57 -20.30 4.37
CA ALA A 41 1.23 -21.22 3.28
C ALA A 41 1.58 -20.66 1.89
N SER A 42 1.90 -19.36 1.81
CA SER A 42 2.24 -18.70 0.56
C SER A 42 3.74 -18.79 0.35
N ARG A 43 4.13 -19.35 -0.80
CA ARG A 43 5.52 -19.32 -1.20
C ARG A 43 5.94 -17.87 -1.47
N PRO A 44 7.16 -17.47 -1.07
CA PRO A 44 7.67 -16.14 -1.37
C PRO A 44 7.82 -15.88 -2.89
N ASP A 45 7.75 -16.91 -3.74
CA ASP A 45 7.85 -16.81 -5.22
C ASP A 45 6.73 -15.98 -5.88
N GLN A 46 5.73 -15.55 -5.12
CA GLN A 46 4.58 -14.83 -5.65
C GLN A 46 4.69 -13.30 -5.59
N ILE A 47 5.75 -12.72 -5.03
CA ILE A 47 5.77 -11.28 -4.71
C ILE A 47 6.69 -10.48 -5.65
N GLY A 48 6.24 -10.37 -6.89
CA GLY A 48 6.88 -9.54 -7.93
C GLY A 48 8.13 -10.17 -8.56
N PRO A 49 8.87 -9.42 -9.39
CA PRO A 49 10.02 -9.91 -10.15
C PRO A 49 11.29 -10.09 -9.31
N CYS A 50 11.26 -9.75 -8.02
CA CYS A 50 12.42 -9.90 -7.15
C CYS A 50 12.69 -11.38 -6.90
N GLY A 51 13.86 -11.86 -7.33
CA GLY A 51 14.33 -13.19 -6.97
C GLY A 51 14.41 -13.35 -5.46
N ILE A 52 14.30 -14.60 -5.00
CA ILE A 52 14.31 -14.95 -3.58
C ILE A 52 15.60 -15.67 -3.26
N ASP A 53 16.24 -15.21 -2.20
CA ASP A 53 17.34 -15.92 -1.57
C ASP A 53 16.79 -16.86 -0.50
N THR A 54 17.05 -18.16 -0.67
CA THR A 54 16.69 -19.21 0.29
C THR A 54 17.90 -19.80 1.00
N THR A 55 19.11 -19.26 0.79
CA THR A 55 20.35 -19.80 1.39
C THR A 55 20.34 -19.75 2.92
N GLY A 56 19.64 -18.78 3.51
CA GLY A 56 19.44 -18.65 4.95
C GLY A 56 18.27 -19.47 5.53
N CYS A 57 17.60 -20.29 4.71
CA CYS A 57 16.38 -20.97 5.12
C CYS A 57 16.61 -22.38 5.66
N PRO A 58 15.86 -22.80 6.71
CA PRO A 58 15.86 -24.20 7.13
C PRO A 58 15.42 -25.13 5.97
N PRO A 59 16.00 -26.34 5.83
CA PRO A 59 15.72 -27.24 4.71
C PRO A 59 14.23 -27.57 4.51
N ASP A 60 13.46 -27.62 5.61
CA ASP A 60 12.03 -27.97 5.59
C ASP A 60 11.09 -26.75 5.52
N SER A 61 11.63 -25.53 5.45
CA SER A 61 10.83 -24.31 5.46
C SER A 61 10.32 -23.94 4.08
N LYS A 62 9.07 -24.32 3.78
CA LYS A 62 8.42 -24.04 2.48
C LYS A 62 8.12 -22.55 2.24
N ASN A 63 8.15 -21.72 3.29
CA ASN A 63 7.79 -20.29 3.23
C ASN A 63 8.89 -19.40 3.81
N CYS A 64 10.14 -19.88 3.79
CA CYS A 64 11.28 -19.03 4.07
C CYS A 64 11.84 -18.52 2.75
N GLY A 65 12.13 -17.22 2.73
CA GLY A 65 12.74 -16.54 1.61
C GLY A 65 13.06 -15.12 2.00
N PHE A 66 14.17 -14.63 1.50
CA PHE A 66 14.63 -13.27 1.67
C PHE A 66 14.64 -12.57 0.33
N TYR A 67 14.28 -11.28 0.30
CA TYR A 67 14.39 -10.46 -0.89
C TYR A 67 15.58 -9.53 -0.79
N ASP A 68 16.26 -9.29 -1.90
CA ASP A 68 17.18 -8.17 -1.99
C ASP A 68 16.42 -6.86 -1.71
N SER A 69 16.86 -6.10 -0.70
CA SER A 69 16.20 -4.86 -0.27
C SER A 69 16.08 -3.85 -1.41
N LYS A 70 17.13 -3.69 -2.23
CA LYS A 70 17.09 -2.72 -3.34
C LYS A 70 16.03 -3.11 -4.34
N CYS A 71 15.91 -4.39 -4.69
CA CYS A 71 14.84 -4.84 -5.56
C CYS A 71 13.47 -4.62 -4.91
N TYR A 72 13.27 -5.11 -3.68
CA TYR A 72 11.99 -5.09 -2.98
C TYR A 72 11.46 -3.67 -2.78
N CYS A 73 12.31 -2.74 -2.35
CA CYS A 73 11.94 -1.36 -2.08
C CYS A 73 11.58 -0.55 -3.35
N GLN A 74 11.97 -1.02 -4.55
CA GLN A 74 11.68 -0.36 -5.83
C GLN A 74 10.40 -0.84 -6.49
N GLN A 75 9.75 -1.86 -5.93
CA GLN A 75 8.50 -2.40 -6.44
C GLN A 75 7.32 -1.46 -6.13
N THR A 76 6.30 -1.49 -6.97
CA THR A 76 5.14 -0.59 -6.89
C THR A 76 3.96 -1.14 -6.10
N THR A 77 3.96 -2.42 -5.71
CA THR A 77 2.76 -3.07 -5.14
C THR A 77 3.05 -4.10 -4.06
N GLN A 78 4.23 -4.07 -3.43
CA GLN A 78 4.60 -5.05 -2.39
C GLN A 78 3.67 -5.00 -1.18
N LEU A 79 3.22 -3.81 -0.79
CA LEU A 79 2.32 -3.62 0.35
C LEU A 79 0.89 -4.13 0.09
N ARG A 80 0.56 -4.59 -1.14
CA ARG A 80 -0.76 -5.10 -1.50
C ARG A 80 -1.24 -6.18 -0.53
N CYS A 81 -0.32 -7.01 -0.06
CA CYS A 81 -0.64 -8.13 0.81
C CYS A 81 -0.97 -7.74 2.25
N ALA A 82 -0.72 -6.49 2.65
CA ALA A 82 -1.13 -5.93 3.93
C ALA A 82 -2.45 -5.15 3.82
N TRP A 83 -2.85 -4.70 2.64
CA TRP A 83 -4.00 -3.79 2.53
C TRP A 83 -5.31 -4.45 2.97
N SER A 84 -5.59 -5.66 2.48
CA SER A 84 -6.76 -6.45 2.86
C SER A 84 -6.27 -7.81 3.34
N PRO A 85 -6.58 -8.23 4.57
CA PRO A 85 -7.73 -7.81 5.40
C PRO A 85 -7.38 -6.84 6.55
N CYS A 86 -6.29 -6.08 6.48
CA CYS A 86 -5.82 -5.41 7.69
C CYS A 86 -6.80 -4.39 8.27
N SER A 87 -6.83 -4.34 9.60
CA SER A 87 -7.36 -3.16 10.28
C SER A 87 -6.49 -1.96 9.93
N TRP A 88 -7.09 -0.77 9.96
CA TRP A 88 -6.39 0.49 9.70
C TRP A 88 -5.12 0.65 10.54
N TRP A 89 -5.17 0.24 11.81
CA TRP A 89 -4.01 0.31 12.70
C TRP A 89 -2.86 -0.61 12.25
N ASN A 90 -3.15 -1.85 11.86
CA ASN A 90 -2.12 -2.78 11.38
C ASN A 90 -1.54 -2.30 10.04
N TRP A 91 -2.37 -1.75 9.16
CA TRP A 91 -1.91 -1.12 7.92
C TRP A 91 -0.86 -0.02 8.20
N MET A 92 -1.13 0.87 9.15
CA MET A 92 -0.18 1.93 9.52
C MET A 92 1.14 1.40 10.07
N LEU A 93 1.12 0.30 10.84
CA LEU A 93 2.35 -0.36 11.31
C LEU A 93 3.17 -0.94 10.15
N VAL A 94 2.48 -1.50 9.14
CA VAL A 94 3.14 -2.03 7.94
C VAL A 94 3.74 -0.90 7.10
N GLU A 95 3.02 0.21 6.92
CA GLU A 95 3.53 1.38 6.20
C GLU A 95 4.76 1.98 6.90
N ASP A 96 4.71 2.16 8.24
CA ASP A 96 5.84 2.63 9.04
C ASP A 96 7.05 1.68 8.96
N TRP A 97 6.81 0.37 9.02
CA TRP A 97 7.85 -0.64 8.81
C TRP A 97 8.50 -0.51 7.43
N PHE A 98 7.70 -0.36 6.38
CA PHE A 98 8.20 -0.21 5.01
C PHE A 98 9.02 1.06 4.87
N PHE A 99 8.55 2.18 5.41
CA PHE A 99 9.28 3.45 5.38
C PHE A 99 10.65 3.34 6.06
N LYS A 100 10.72 2.64 7.19
CA LYS A 100 11.98 2.41 7.92
C LYS A 100 12.93 1.47 7.18
N LYS A 101 12.42 0.40 6.58
CA LYS A 101 13.23 -0.59 5.84
C LYS A 101 13.62 -0.12 4.44
N CYS A 102 12.84 0.78 3.85
CA CYS A 102 13.01 1.27 2.50
C CYS A 102 13.05 2.82 2.44
N PRO A 103 14.05 3.47 3.08
CA PRO A 103 14.14 4.93 3.10
C PRO A 103 14.36 5.57 1.72
N GLY A 104 14.82 4.79 0.75
CA GLY A 104 14.99 5.20 -0.66
C GLY A 104 13.90 4.70 -1.60
N ALA A 105 12.76 4.22 -1.07
CA ALA A 105 11.63 3.83 -1.91
C ALA A 105 11.15 5.01 -2.78
N PRO A 106 10.74 4.78 -4.03
CA PRO A 106 10.20 5.85 -4.87
C PRO A 106 8.95 6.47 -4.24
N THR A 107 8.87 7.79 -4.29
CA THR A 107 7.70 8.56 -3.87
C THR A 107 6.94 9.09 -5.08
N VAL A 108 5.64 9.20 -4.95
CA VAL A 108 4.78 9.83 -5.95
C VAL A 108 4.93 11.34 -5.86
N ASP A 109 5.24 11.96 -7.00
CA ASP A 109 5.27 13.40 -7.16
C ASP A 109 3.92 13.88 -7.71
N PHE A 110 3.02 14.22 -6.80
CA PHE A 110 1.66 14.67 -7.14
C PHE A 110 1.64 16.01 -7.87
N ASP A 111 2.70 16.83 -7.76
CA ASP A 111 2.78 18.11 -8.47
C ASP A 111 2.96 17.92 -9.99
N LYS A 112 3.42 16.73 -10.41
CA LYS A 112 3.49 16.34 -11.83
C LYS A 112 2.17 15.80 -12.38
N ALA A 113 1.18 15.55 -11.52
CA ALA A 113 -0.15 15.18 -11.99
C ALA A 113 -0.85 16.39 -12.63
N PRO A 114 -1.84 16.17 -13.51
CA PRO A 114 -2.65 17.26 -14.03
C PRO A 114 -3.34 18.05 -12.92
N LYS A 115 -3.43 19.37 -13.09
CA LYS A 115 -3.98 20.29 -12.08
C LYS A 115 -5.40 19.94 -11.63
N CYS A 116 -6.19 19.30 -12.50
CA CYS A 116 -7.55 18.84 -12.17
C CYS A 116 -7.60 17.80 -11.05
N ALA A 117 -6.51 17.04 -10.83
CA ALA A 117 -6.44 15.96 -9.83
C ALA A 117 -5.29 16.11 -8.83
N ALA A 118 -4.23 16.88 -9.13
CA ALA A 118 -3.00 16.94 -8.33
C ALA A 118 -3.24 17.20 -6.83
N GLN A 119 -3.98 18.26 -6.49
CA GLN A 119 -4.29 18.57 -5.09
C GLN A 119 -5.16 17.49 -4.43
N CYS A 120 -6.19 17.04 -5.13
CA CYS A 120 -7.09 15.99 -4.63
C CYS A 120 -6.30 14.70 -4.34
N LEU A 121 -5.39 14.28 -5.22
CA LEU A 121 -4.57 13.08 -5.03
C LEU A 121 -3.64 13.22 -3.82
N ALA A 122 -3.00 14.38 -3.65
CA ALA A 122 -2.11 14.64 -2.52
C ALA A 122 -2.85 14.58 -1.17
N GLU A 123 -4.11 15.03 -1.12
CA GLU A 123 -4.97 14.96 0.06
C GLU A 123 -5.53 13.55 0.27
N LYS A 124 -6.12 12.96 -0.78
CA LYS A 124 -6.80 11.66 -0.70
C LYS A 124 -5.86 10.48 -0.51
N ALA A 125 -4.63 10.53 -1.02
CA ALA A 125 -3.64 9.50 -0.75
C ALA A 125 -3.42 9.31 0.77
N ILE A 126 -3.44 10.40 1.54
CA ILE A 126 -3.31 10.36 3.00
C ILE A 126 -4.58 9.78 3.63
N ASP A 127 -5.76 10.21 3.19
CA ASP A 127 -7.05 9.68 3.67
C ASP A 127 -7.18 8.16 3.46
N TYR A 128 -6.58 7.64 2.39
CA TYR A 128 -6.54 6.21 2.06
C TYR A 128 -5.32 5.48 2.64
N GLY A 129 -4.50 6.14 3.44
CA GLY A 129 -3.47 5.49 4.25
C GLY A 129 -2.12 5.36 3.55
N CYS A 130 -1.88 6.14 2.50
CA CYS A 130 -0.56 6.33 1.90
C CYS A 130 0.13 7.55 2.50
N LEU A 131 0.39 7.53 3.82
CA LEU A 131 0.98 8.66 4.55
C LEU A 131 2.36 9.05 4.02
N THR A 132 3.15 8.06 3.60
CA THR A 132 4.53 8.22 3.14
C THR A 132 4.62 8.64 1.67
N ARG A 133 3.49 8.68 0.96
CA ARG A 133 3.40 8.99 -0.48
C ARG A 133 4.30 8.09 -1.33
N ASN A 134 4.65 6.90 -0.85
CA ASN A 134 5.42 5.96 -1.64
C ASN A 134 4.59 5.47 -2.84
N THR A 135 5.27 5.14 -3.94
CA THR A 135 4.60 4.50 -5.09
C THR A 135 4.01 3.17 -4.68
N ASN A 136 4.63 2.49 -3.71
CA ASN A 136 4.21 1.18 -3.24
C ASN A 136 2.81 1.17 -2.63
N CYS A 137 2.39 2.21 -1.91
CA CYS A 137 1.02 2.34 -1.41
C CYS A 137 0.08 2.85 -2.50
N PHE A 138 0.45 3.97 -3.14
CA PHE A 138 -0.43 4.66 -4.07
C PHE A 138 -0.85 3.76 -5.25
N CYS A 139 0.10 3.01 -5.80
CA CYS A 139 -0.12 2.20 -6.99
C CYS A 139 -0.84 0.87 -6.72
N ILE A 140 -1.08 0.49 -5.45
CA ILE A 140 -1.87 -0.72 -5.13
C ILE A 140 -3.32 -0.54 -5.53
N HIS A 141 -3.85 0.66 -5.29
CA HIS A 141 -5.29 0.91 -5.41
C HIS A 141 -5.70 1.20 -6.82
N ALA A 142 -4.81 1.75 -7.64
CA ALA A 142 -5.03 1.97 -9.07
C ALA A 142 -6.35 2.72 -9.40
N ASP A 143 -6.92 3.30 -8.35
CA ASP A 143 -8.08 4.13 -8.24
C ASP A 143 -7.52 5.47 -7.82
N LEU A 144 -7.93 6.51 -8.54
CA LEU A 144 -7.47 7.86 -8.30
C LEU A 144 -8.24 8.52 -7.15
N PHE A 145 -8.80 7.72 -6.23
CA PHE A 145 -9.57 8.13 -5.06
C PHE A 145 -10.68 9.13 -5.43
N GLU A 146 -11.37 8.86 -6.54
CA GLU A 146 -12.40 9.72 -7.14
C GLU A 146 -11.89 11.10 -7.64
N CYS A 147 -10.58 11.37 -7.60
CA CYS A 147 -9.99 12.63 -8.08
C CYS A 147 -10.04 12.79 -9.60
N ASN A 148 -10.33 11.72 -10.33
CA ASN A 148 -10.54 11.71 -11.77
C ASN A 148 -11.84 12.41 -12.20
N TYR A 149 -12.82 12.60 -11.30
CA TYR A 149 -14.11 13.21 -11.65
C TYR A 149 -14.04 14.68 -12.05
N ASN A 150 -13.03 15.40 -11.56
CA ASN A 150 -12.79 16.80 -11.92
C ASN A 150 -12.01 16.98 -13.23
N CYS A 151 -11.54 15.89 -13.82
CA CYS A 151 -10.74 15.91 -15.05
C CYS A 151 -11.62 15.60 -16.26
N HIS A 152 -11.44 16.36 -17.35
CA HIS A 152 -12.21 16.20 -18.58
C HIS A 152 -11.32 16.29 -19.83
N GLY A 153 -11.76 15.66 -20.91
CA GLY A 153 -11.09 15.73 -22.22
C GLY A 153 -9.59 15.44 -22.13
N LYS A 154 -8.77 16.40 -22.57
CA LYS A 154 -7.31 16.27 -22.60
C LYS A 154 -6.70 16.04 -21.21
N ASP A 155 -7.29 16.55 -20.14
CA ASP A 155 -6.75 16.36 -18.79
C ASP A 155 -6.86 14.91 -18.32
N LYS A 156 -7.88 14.16 -18.79
CA LYS A 156 -7.98 12.71 -18.51
C LYS A 156 -6.87 11.93 -19.21
N GLU A 157 -6.54 12.26 -20.45
CA GLU A 157 -5.43 11.62 -21.16
C GLU A 157 -4.08 11.93 -20.50
N LEU A 158 -3.89 13.17 -20.04
CA LEU A 158 -2.69 13.54 -19.27
C LEU A 158 -2.63 12.78 -17.93
N LEU A 159 -3.78 12.61 -17.26
CA LEU A 159 -3.86 11.88 -15.99
C LEU A 159 -3.57 10.39 -16.19
N LYS A 160 -4.06 9.81 -17.29
CA LYS A 160 -3.75 8.45 -17.72
C LYS A 160 -2.27 8.26 -17.96
N SER A 161 -1.65 9.12 -18.77
CA SER A 161 -0.22 9.08 -19.06
C SER A 161 0.61 9.20 -17.78
N TRP A 162 0.25 10.15 -16.91
CA TRP A 162 0.93 10.33 -15.63
C TRP A 162 0.81 9.08 -14.73
N LEU A 163 -0.35 8.44 -14.70
CA LEU A 163 -0.57 7.22 -13.91
C LEU A 163 0.24 6.04 -14.45
N MET A 164 0.31 5.88 -15.79
CA MET A 164 1.18 4.90 -16.44
C MET A 164 2.65 5.11 -16.06
N ASP A 165 3.13 6.34 -16.15
CA ASP A 165 4.53 6.67 -15.87
C ASP A 165 4.88 6.52 -14.40
N THR A 166 3.97 6.90 -13.50
CA THR A 166 4.17 6.85 -12.05
C THR A 166 4.14 5.42 -11.53
N CYS A 167 3.16 4.62 -11.96
CA CYS A 167 2.94 3.27 -11.45
C CYS A 167 3.52 2.16 -12.32
N LYS A 168 4.08 2.50 -13.49
CA LYS A 168 4.64 1.53 -14.45
C LYS A 168 3.64 0.45 -14.89
N ILE A 169 2.38 0.86 -15.04
CA ILE A 169 1.26 0.01 -15.45
C ILE A 169 0.96 0.13 -16.95
N SER A 170 0.19 -0.82 -17.47
CA SER A 170 -0.27 -0.79 -18.87
C SER A 170 -1.30 0.32 -19.11
N GLU A 171 -1.48 0.72 -20.37
CA GLU A 171 -2.48 1.71 -20.75
C GLU A 171 -3.90 1.27 -20.39
N ALA A 172 -4.26 0.01 -20.64
CA ALA A 172 -5.59 -0.51 -20.31
C ALA A 172 -5.90 -0.42 -18.80
N ARG A 173 -4.88 -0.64 -17.96
CA ARG A 173 -4.97 -0.45 -16.50
C ARG A 173 -5.16 1.02 -16.16
N ALA A 174 -4.30 1.90 -16.69
CA ALA A 174 -4.42 3.33 -16.45
C ALA A 174 -5.79 3.89 -16.89
N GLU A 175 -6.33 3.41 -18.00
CA GLU A 175 -7.67 3.73 -18.49
C GLU A 175 -8.76 3.33 -17.48
N ALA A 176 -8.69 2.12 -16.92
CA ALA A 176 -9.60 1.66 -15.87
C ALA A 176 -9.55 2.55 -14.61
N GLY A 177 -8.34 2.99 -14.22
CA GLY A 177 -8.15 3.94 -13.11
C GLY A 177 -8.78 5.31 -13.38
N VAL A 178 -8.62 5.86 -14.59
CA VAL A 178 -9.14 7.20 -14.95
C VAL A 178 -10.63 7.20 -15.27
N THR A 179 -11.18 6.08 -15.72
CA THR A 179 -12.63 5.92 -15.97
C THR A 179 -13.44 5.63 -14.71
N GLY A 180 -12.77 5.27 -13.60
CA GLY A 180 -13.39 5.05 -12.29
C GLY A 180 -13.90 3.63 -12.07
N SER A 181 -13.48 2.66 -12.89
CA SER A 181 -13.74 1.23 -12.60
C SER A 181 -12.76 0.67 -11.55
N GLY A 182 -11.63 1.37 -11.31
CA GLY A 182 -10.52 0.86 -10.54
C GLY A 182 -9.90 -0.38 -11.19
N PHE A 183 -8.72 -0.79 -10.74
CA PHE A 183 -8.21 -2.13 -11.01
C PHE A 183 -7.29 -2.56 -9.86
N TRP A 184 -7.04 -3.86 -9.72
CA TRP A 184 -6.10 -4.38 -8.72
C TRP A 184 -4.88 -4.95 -9.43
N GLU A 185 -3.68 -4.51 -9.05
CA GLU A 185 -2.43 -5.00 -9.62
C GLU A 185 -2.22 -6.47 -9.26
N GLY A 186 -2.58 -7.37 -10.19
CA GLY A 186 -2.52 -8.83 -10.05
C GLY A 186 -3.86 -9.54 -10.26
N ALA A 187 -4.91 -8.83 -10.69
CA ALA A 187 -5.94 -9.43 -11.52
C ALA A 187 -5.42 -9.44 -12.97
N ASP A 188 -5.29 -10.63 -13.56
CA ASP A 188 -4.90 -10.75 -14.97
C ASP A 188 -6.00 -10.17 -15.87
N PRO A 189 -5.68 -9.44 -16.95
CA PRO A 189 -6.68 -8.92 -17.88
C PRO A 189 -7.43 -9.99 -18.69
N GLN A 190 -7.14 -11.29 -18.51
CA GLN A 190 -7.76 -12.36 -19.28
C GLN A 190 -7.96 -13.63 -18.45
N SER A 191 -9.10 -13.69 -17.78
CA SER A 191 -9.85 -14.93 -17.66
C SER A 191 -11.32 -14.54 -17.53
N GLY A 192 -12.11 -14.78 -18.57
CA GLY A 192 -13.56 -14.70 -18.51
C GLY A 192 -14.14 -15.81 -17.65
N ASP A 193 -13.63 -15.99 -16.44
CA ASP A 193 -14.18 -16.88 -15.44
C ASP A 193 -15.17 -16.07 -14.61
N LYS A 194 -16.43 -16.49 -14.65
CA LYS A 194 -17.58 -15.83 -14.01
C LYS A 194 -17.56 -15.95 -12.47
N ASN A 195 -16.40 -16.25 -11.90
CA ASN A 195 -16.19 -16.55 -10.50
C ASN A 195 -15.07 -15.71 -9.89
N GLU A 196 -14.93 -14.45 -10.31
CA GLU A 196 -14.26 -13.49 -9.43
C GLU A 196 -15.04 -13.43 -8.11
N PRO A 197 -14.37 -13.46 -6.94
CA PRO A 197 -15.02 -13.08 -5.70
C PRO A 197 -15.44 -11.63 -5.89
N ILE A 198 -16.73 -11.45 -6.17
CA ILE A 198 -17.38 -10.14 -6.17
C ILE A 198 -17.02 -9.54 -4.82
N PHE A 199 -16.13 -8.54 -4.81
CA PHE A 199 -16.17 -7.53 -3.76
C PHE A 199 -17.54 -6.91 -3.97
N VAL A 200 -18.53 -7.48 -3.28
CA VAL A 200 -19.83 -6.89 -3.14
C VAL A 200 -19.49 -5.61 -2.42
N GLU A 201 -19.42 -4.52 -3.19
CA GLU A 201 -19.60 -3.20 -2.66
C GLU A 201 -20.87 -3.35 -1.82
N ARG A 202 -20.69 -3.50 -0.51
CA ARG A 202 -21.78 -3.71 0.42
C ARG A 202 -22.49 -2.39 0.32
N LYS A 203 -23.50 -2.34 -0.56
CA LYS A 203 -24.33 -1.19 -0.86
C LYS A 203 -24.63 -0.59 0.51
N ARG A 204 -23.94 0.51 0.86
CA ARG A 204 -23.91 1.02 2.24
C ARG A 204 -25.38 1.15 2.61
N ARG A 205 -25.84 0.27 3.50
CA ARG A 205 -27.26 0.24 3.84
C ARG A 205 -27.53 1.60 4.44
N LYS A 206 -28.40 2.37 3.80
CA LYS A 206 -28.84 3.65 4.37
C LYS A 206 -29.28 3.34 5.80
N PRO A 207 -28.68 4.00 6.82
CA PRO A 207 -29.01 3.71 8.20
C PRO A 207 -30.51 3.85 8.34
N ARG A 208 -31.15 2.82 8.89
CA ARG A 208 -32.59 2.91 9.11
C ARG A 208 -32.81 4.00 10.16
N TRP A 209 -33.91 4.73 10.06
CA TRP A 209 -34.18 5.88 10.94
C TRP A 209 -34.03 5.55 12.44
N TYR A 210 -34.34 4.31 12.84
CA TYR A 210 -34.18 3.85 14.22
C TYR A 210 -32.72 3.61 14.64
N GLU A 211 -31.80 3.31 13.71
CA GLU A 211 -30.35 3.21 13.99
C GLU A 211 -29.79 4.60 14.32
N GLY A 212 -30.21 5.63 13.59
CA GLY A 212 -29.90 7.03 13.92
C GLY A 212 -30.47 7.45 15.28
N MET A 213 -31.70 7.03 15.59
CA MET A 213 -32.32 7.29 16.90
C MET A 213 -31.55 6.61 18.04
N ALA A 214 -31.06 5.38 17.84
CA ALA A 214 -30.27 4.68 18.85
C ALA A 214 -28.97 5.42 19.20
N PHE A 215 -28.25 5.96 18.21
CA PHE A 215 -27.06 6.78 18.46
C PHE A 215 -27.39 8.08 19.20
N ALA A 216 -28.51 8.74 18.87
CA ALA A 216 -28.94 9.94 19.56
C ALA A 216 -29.28 9.67 21.05
N ILE A 217 -29.99 8.56 21.33
CA ILE A 217 -30.34 8.16 22.70
C ILE A 217 -29.08 7.81 23.51
N LEU A 218 -28.15 7.05 22.92
CA LEU A 218 -26.88 6.71 23.58
C LEU A 218 -26.05 7.97 23.88
N GLY A 219 -25.97 8.90 22.92
CA GLY A 219 -25.29 10.18 23.11
C GLY A 219 -25.92 11.02 24.22
N ALA A 220 -27.26 11.15 24.22
CA ALA A 220 -27.97 11.88 25.28
C ALA A 220 -27.81 11.23 26.66
N SER A 221 -27.88 9.90 26.73
CA SER A 221 -27.71 9.15 27.99
C SER A 221 -26.29 9.28 28.55
N PHE A 222 -25.28 9.32 27.68
CA PHE A 222 -23.91 9.55 28.11
C PHE A 222 -23.74 10.94 28.71
N LEU A 223 -24.31 11.98 28.07
CA LEU A 223 -24.23 13.35 28.56
C LEU A 223 -24.96 13.56 29.90
N THR A 224 -26.12 12.92 30.11
CA THR A 224 -26.83 13.00 31.39
C THR A 224 -26.06 12.34 32.52
N VAL A 225 -25.44 11.18 32.26
CA VAL A 225 -24.58 10.50 33.24
C VAL A 225 -23.38 11.37 33.62
N VAL A 226 -22.68 11.92 32.62
CA VAL A 226 -21.53 12.83 32.87
C VAL A 226 -21.96 14.07 33.65
N GLY A 227 -23.08 14.70 33.27
CA GLY A 227 -23.63 15.86 33.98
C GLY A 227 -24.00 15.55 35.44
N PHE A 228 -24.59 14.38 35.69
CA PHE A 228 -24.91 13.92 37.05
C PHE A 228 -23.65 13.69 37.89
N PHE A 229 -22.62 13.07 37.34
CA PHE A 229 -21.33 12.89 38.02
C PHE A 229 -20.63 14.22 38.32
N LEU A 230 -20.72 15.19 37.40
CA LEU A 230 -20.18 16.54 37.64
C LEU A 230 -20.96 17.30 38.71
N TRP A 231 -22.28 17.10 38.83
CA TRP A 231 -23.12 17.75 39.83
C TRP A 231 -22.92 17.19 41.25
N MET A 232 -22.63 15.90 41.38
CA MET A 232 -22.34 15.27 42.67
C MET A 232 -20.94 15.58 43.23
N ARG A 233 -20.09 16.27 42.47
CA ARG A 233 -18.74 16.64 42.87
C ARG A 233 -18.69 18.10 43.32
#